data_AF-A0A2V2U7Q3-F1
#
_entry.id   AF-A0A2V2U7Q3-F1
#
_cell.length_a   1.000
_cell.length_b   1.000
_cell.length_c   1.000
_cell.angle_alpha   90.00
_cell.angle_beta   90.00
_cell.angle_gamma   90.00
#
_symmetry.space_group_name_H-M   'P 1'
#
loop_
_entity.id
_entity.type
_entity.pdbx_description
1 polymer ?
#
loop_
_entity_poly.entity_id
_entity_poly.type
_entity_poly.pdbx_seq_one_letter_code
_entity_poly.pdbx_strand_id
1 'polypeptide(L)'
;MNIGGSEWIIIAMLAIFLLFGTKKVPQISKTVGKAMGEYQRAHELLRKEIENATTATTPMENNKMHLMGTRIDGPVASEHEKLETIARSLNIDCLGKTDDEIRSLISRSLHR
;
A
#
# COMPACT_ATOMS: atom_id res chain seq x y z
N MET A 1 -7.27 35.06 -19.72
CA MET A 1 -6.99 34.24 -20.91
C MET A 1 -6.02 33.15 -20.49
N ASN A 2 -6.51 31.93 -20.26
CA ASN A 2 -5.67 30.78 -19.89
C ASN A 2 -5.04 30.19 -21.17
N ILE A 3 -4.15 30.98 -21.78
CA ILE A 3 -3.16 30.51 -22.74
C ILE A 3 -1.99 30.02 -21.88
N GLY A 4 -1.61 28.76 -21.94
CA GLY A 4 -0.40 28.33 -21.23
C GLY A 4 -0.34 26.88 -20.79
N GLY A 5 -1.46 26.18 -20.69
CA GLY A 5 -1.46 24.74 -20.40
C GLY A 5 -1.78 23.90 -21.62
N SER A 6 -2.95 24.17 -22.22
CA SER A 6 -3.48 23.39 -23.34
C SER A 6 -2.70 23.57 -24.64
N GLU A 7 -2.26 24.79 -24.99
CA GLU A 7 -1.48 24.97 -26.22
C GLU A 7 -0.11 24.29 -26.17
N TRP A 8 0.55 24.31 -25.01
CA TRP A 8 1.86 23.66 -24.84
C TRP A 8 1.78 22.15 -25.00
N ILE A 9 0.68 21.54 -24.54
CA ILE A 9 0.42 20.11 -24.75
C ILE A 9 0.30 19.79 -26.24
N ILE A 10 -0.41 20.62 -27.01
CA ILE A 10 -0.56 20.43 -28.46
C ILE A 10 0.79 20.58 -29.17
N ILE A 11 1.56 21.60 -28.81
CA ILE A 11 2.90 21.84 -29.38
C ILE A 11 3.85 20.69 -29.05
N ALA A 12 3.87 20.22 -27.81
CA ALA A 12 4.70 19.09 -27.38
C ALA A 12 4.32 17.80 -28.11
N MET A 13 3.02 17.53 -28.26
CA MET A 13 2.54 16.38 -29.02
C MET A 13 2.95 16.46 -30.48
N LEU A 14 2.81 17.63 -31.11
CA LEU A 14 3.23 17.87 -32.49
C LEU A 14 4.74 17.68 -32.68
N ALA A 15 5.55 18.18 -31.74
CA ALA A 15 7.00 18.00 -31.77
C ALA A 15 7.39 16.51 -31.71
N ILE A 16 6.77 15.75 -30.81
CA ILE A 16 6.97 14.29 -30.71
C ILE A 16 6.54 13.60 -32.01
N PHE A 17 5.40 13.97 -32.59
CA PHE A 17 4.94 13.43 -33.86
C PHE A 17 5.88 13.76 -35.03
N LEU A 18 6.52 14.94 -35.04
CA LEU A 18 7.44 15.34 -36.09
C LEU A 18 8.79 14.59 -35.97
N LEU A 19 9.28 14.41 -34.74
CA LEU A 19 10.54 13.72 -34.44
C LEU A 19 10.43 12.21 -34.65
N PHE A 20 9.35 11.59 -34.16
CA PHE A 20 9.19 10.13 -34.17
C PHE A 20 8.28 9.62 -35.29
N GLY A 21 7.51 10.51 -35.94
CA GLY A 21 6.51 10.15 -36.94
C GLY A 21 5.25 9.52 -36.33
N THR A 22 4.13 9.58 -37.07
CA THR A 22 2.84 9.01 -36.64
C THR A 22 2.83 7.48 -36.57
N LYS A 23 3.80 6.81 -37.19
CA LYS A 23 3.88 5.34 -37.22
C LYS A 23 4.46 4.73 -35.95
N LYS A 24 5.32 5.45 -35.21
CA LYS A 24 6.01 4.91 -34.04
C LYS A 24 5.16 4.92 -32.78
N VAL A 25 4.39 5.99 -32.56
CA VAL A 25 3.45 6.11 -31.43
C VAL A 25 2.52 4.88 -31.28
N PRO A 26 1.75 4.45 -32.30
CA PRO A 26 0.86 3.29 -32.19
C PRO A 26 1.64 1.97 -32.04
N GLN A 27 2.87 1.90 -32.55
CA GLN A 27 3.72 0.71 -32.46
C GLN A 27 4.18 0.50 -31.01
N ILE A 28 4.61 1.56 -30.33
CA ILE A 28 5.04 1.54 -28.92
C ILE A 28 3.83 1.27 -28.01
N SER A 29 2.68 1.91 -28.24
CA SER A 29 1.47 1.66 -27.44
C SER A 29 1.02 0.20 -27.49
N LYS A 30 1.13 -0.47 -28.64
CA LYS A 30 0.82 -1.90 -28.76
C LYS A 30 1.76 -2.76 -27.93
N THR A 31 3.05 -2.47 -27.93
CA THR A 31 4.06 -3.23 -27.15
C THR A 31 3.92 -2.97 -25.66
N VAL A 32 3.80 -1.70 -25.24
CA VAL A 32 3.60 -1.30 -23.85
C VAL A 32 2.27 -1.86 -23.33
N GLY A 33 1.19 -1.81 -24.12
CA GLY A 33 -0.09 -2.38 -23.75
C GLY A 33 -0.04 -3.89 -23.56
N LYS A 34 0.66 -4.61 -24.44
CA LYS A 34 0.91 -6.06 -24.28
C LYS A 34 1.72 -6.35 -23.02
N ALA A 35 2.83 -5.64 -22.81
CA ALA A 35 3.69 -5.81 -21.64
C ALA A 35 2.95 -5.52 -20.33
N MET A 36 2.15 -4.45 -20.29
CA MET A 36 1.32 -4.12 -19.13
C MET A 36 0.23 -5.17 -18.87
N GLY A 37 -0.36 -5.73 -19.93
CA GLY A 37 -1.34 -6.81 -19.83
C GLY A 37 -0.74 -8.13 -19.31
N GLU A 38 0.45 -8.50 -19.80
CA GLU A 38 1.19 -9.67 -19.30
C GLU A 38 1.68 -9.46 -17.87
N TYR A 39 2.15 -8.25 -17.54
CA TYR A 39 2.54 -7.88 -16.18
C TYR A 39 1.38 -8.00 -15.19
N GLN A 40 0.19 -7.48 -15.52
CA GLN A 40 -0.98 -7.61 -14.65
C GLN A 40 -1.39 -9.07 -14.44
N ARG A 41 -1.32 -9.91 -15.48
CA ARG A 41 -1.60 -11.36 -15.36
C ARG A 41 -0.57 -12.05 -14.47
N ALA A 42 0.72 -11.77 -14.67
CA ALA A 42 1.78 -12.32 -13.83
C ALA A 42 1.63 -11.87 -12.37
N HIS A 43 1.33 -10.58 -12.14
CA HIS A 43 1.09 -10.03 -10.82
C HIS A 43 -0.12 -10.69 -10.13
N GLU A 44 -1.22 -10.92 -10.86
CA GLU A 44 -2.40 -11.61 -10.33
C GLU A 44 -2.10 -13.08 -9.99
N LEU A 45 -1.32 -13.78 -10.83
CA LEU A 45 -0.86 -15.14 -10.53
C LEU A 45 0.04 -15.17 -9.30
N LEU A 46 0.99 -14.24 -9.19
CA LEU A 46 1.86 -14.11 -8.02
C LEU A 46 1.06 -13.80 -6.76
N ARG A 47 0.08 -12.90 -6.84
CA ARG A 47 -0.80 -12.57 -5.72
C ARG A 47 -1.59 -13.80 -5.27
N LYS A 48 -2.17 -14.55 -6.21
CA LYS A 48 -2.86 -15.81 -5.92
C LYS A 48 -1.94 -16.85 -5.32
N GLU A 49 -0.71 -16.98 -5.82
CA GLU A 49 0.26 -17.93 -5.27
C GLU A 49 0.67 -17.56 -3.84
N ILE A 50 0.90 -16.27 -3.57
CA ILE A 50 1.17 -15.78 -2.21
C ILE A 50 -0.03 -16.02 -1.30
N GLU A 51 -1.24 -15.69 -1.75
CA GLU A 51 -2.48 -15.92 -1.01
C GLU A 51 -2.71 -17.42 -0.73
N ASN A 52 -2.52 -18.27 -1.73
CA ASN A 52 -2.61 -19.73 -1.62
C ASN A 52 -1.53 -20.32 -0.70
N ALA A 53 -0.29 -19.83 -0.78
CA ALA A 53 0.78 -20.23 0.13
C ALA A 53 0.49 -19.81 1.58
N THR A 54 -0.19 -18.66 1.78
CA THR A 54 -0.66 -18.23 3.10
C THR A 54 -1.94 -18.93 3.57
N THR A 55 -2.77 -19.47 2.67
CA THR A 55 -4.03 -20.17 3.00
C THR A 55 -3.91 -21.70 3.03
N ALA A 56 -2.85 -22.28 2.47
CA ALA A 56 -2.50 -23.71 2.63
C ALA A 56 -2.17 -24.10 4.08
N THR A 57 -2.16 -23.15 5.02
CA THR A 57 -2.07 -23.40 6.46
C THR A 57 -3.39 -23.34 7.22
N THR A 58 -4.55 -23.06 6.62
CA THR A 58 -5.85 -23.24 7.30
C THR A 58 -7.03 -23.18 6.32
N PRO A 59 -7.90 -24.22 6.27
CA PRO A 59 -9.22 -24.10 5.67
C PRO A 59 -10.17 -23.46 6.70
N MET A 60 -10.61 -22.22 6.48
CA MET A 60 -12.01 -21.82 6.71
C MET A 60 -12.21 -20.31 6.55
N GLU A 61 -13.16 -19.99 5.67
CA GLU A 61 -14.33 -19.16 5.96
C GLU A 61 -14.40 -18.48 7.34
N ASN A 62 -14.56 -17.15 7.29
CA ASN A 62 -15.38 -16.25 8.11
C ASN A 62 -15.31 -16.39 9.64
N ASN A 63 -15.24 -15.24 10.32
CA ASN A 63 -15.27 -15.06 11.79
C ASN A 63 -13.89 -15.00 12.45
N LYS A 64 -13.58 -13.78 12.92
CA LYS A 64 -12.84 -13.45 14.14
C LYS A 64 -12.17 -14.65 14.84
N MET A 65 -10.97 -15.01 14.39
CA MET A 65 -10.11 -15.90 15.15
C MET A 65 -8.76 -15.22 15.38
N HIS A 66 -8.52 -15.04 16.66
CA HIS A 66 -7.28 -14.63 17.29
C HIS A 66 -6.22 -15.71 17.01
N LEU A 67 -5.50 -15.62 15.89
CA LEU A 67 -4.32 -16.46 15.64
C LEU A 67 -3.07 -15.68 16.00
N MET A 68 -2.37 -16.20 17.01
CA MET A 68 -1.06 -15.78 17.49
C MET A 68 0.03 -16.12 16.45
N GLY A 69 -0.10 -15.56 15.25
CA GLY A 69 1.02 -15.35 14.34
C GLY A 69 1.42 -13.89 14.51
N THR A 70 2.70 -13.59 14.67
CA THR A 70 3.22 -12.22 14.74
C THR A 70 2.60 -11.39 13.62
N ARG A 71 1.60 -10.57 13.97
CA ARG A 71 1.02 -9.59 13.07
C ARG A 71 2.16 -8.66 12.71
N ILE A 72 2.65 -8.79 11.48
CA ILE A 72 3.52 -7.76 10.90
C ILE A 72 2.57 -6.63 10.52
N ASP A 73 2.08 -5.92 11.55
CA ASP A 73 1.55 -4.57 11.39
C ASP A 73 2.72 -3.75 10.82
N GLY A 74 2.47 -3.01 9.74
CA GLY A 74 3.51 -2.37 8.93
C GLY A 74 4.37 -1.34 9.68
N PRO A 75 5.18 -0.54 8.96
CA PRO A 75 5.95 0.54 9.58
C PRO A 75 5.01 1.47 10.36
N VAL A 76 5.10 1.42 11.69
CA VAL A 76 4.30 2.23 12.62
C VAL A 76 4.60 3.70 12.35
N ALA A 77 3.68 4.41 11.71
CA ALA A 77 3.93 5.70 11.09
C ALA A 77 3.80 6.85 12.09
N SER A 78 2.98 6.69 13.13
CA SER A 78 2.71 7.74 14.12
C SER A 78 3.23 7.38 15.51
N GLU A 79 3.51 8.41 16.32
CA GLU A 79 3.90 8.23 17.72
C GLU A 79 2.78 7.59 18.54
N HIS A 80 1.53 8.01 18.31
CA HIS A 80 0.35 7.44 18.94
C HIS A 80 0.24 5.93 18.72
N GLU A 81 0.46 5.46 17.49
CA GLU A 81 0.39 4.04 17.14
C GLU A 81 1.52 3.21 17.79
N LYS A 82 2.71 3.80 18.02
CA LYS A 82 3.78 3.16 18.79
C LYS A 82 3.36 2.99 20.25
N LEU A 83 2.74 4.01 20.83
CA LEU A 83 2.24 3.98 22.20
C LEU A 83 1.13 2.94 22.35
N GLU A 84 0.20 2.88 21.40
CA GLU A 84 -0.89 1.88 21.38
C GLU A 84 -0.35 0.46 21.26
N THR A 85 0.67 0.24 20.42
CA THR A 85 1.30 -1.08 20.25
C THR A 85 1.92 -1.58 21.55
N ILE A 86 2.63 -0.71 22.28
CA ILE A 86 3.26 -1.03 23.57
C ILE A 86 2.19 -1.21 24.66
N ALA A 87 1.18 -0.34 24.69
CA ALA A 87 0.09 -0.46 25.66
C ALA A 87 -0.71 -1.76 25.46
N ARG A 88 -0.96 -2.16 24.21
CA ARG A 88 -1.61 -3.44 23.86
C ARG A 88 -0.78 -4.64 24.31
N SER A 89 0.54 -4.60 24.18
CA SER A 89 1.42 -5.68 24.65
C SER A 89 1.44 -5.81 26.18
N LEU A 90 1.19 -4.70 26.88
CA LEU A 90 1.01 -4.65 28.34
C LEU A 90 -0.45 -4.84 28.79
N ASN A 91 -1.38 -5.12 27.87
CA ASN A 91 -2.81 -5.28 28.11
C ASN A 91 -3.48 -4.05 28.79
N ILE A 92 -3.08 -2.84 28.38
CA ILE A 92 -3.60 -1.54 28.84
C ILE A 92 -4.65 -1.03 27.84
N ASP A 93 -5.80 -0.55 28.32
CA ASP A 93 -6.84 0.06 27.48
C ASP A 93 -6.47 1.51 27.09
N CYS A 94 -6.45 1.77 25.79
CA CYS A 94 -5.97 3.01 25.17
C CYS A 94 -7.10 3.91 24.65
N LEU A 95 -8.36 3.42 24.64
CA LEU A 95 -9.46 4.09 23.96
C LEU A 95 -9.76 5.47 24.58
N GLY A 96 -9.61 6.52 23.75
CA GLY A 96 -9.93 7.90 24.13
C GLY A 96 -8.92 8.57 25.07
N LYS A 97 -7.72 7.98 25.23
CA LYS A 97 -6.65 8.56 26.05
C LYS A 97 -5.70 9.40 25.20
N THR A 98 -5.17 10.45 25.81
CA THR A 98 -4.11 11.26 25.21
C THR A 98 -2.76 10.53 25.26
N ASP A 99 -1.84 10.89 24.38
CA ASP A 99 -0.50 10.28 24.29
C ASP A 99 0.24 10.34 25.63
N ASP A 100 0.13 11.45 26.35
CA ASP A 100 0.73 11.64 27.68
C ASP A 100 0.14 10.70 28.73
N GLU A 101 -1.17 10.49 28.72
CA GLU A 101 -1.83 9.54 29.61
C GLU A 101 -1.38 8.11 29.31
N ILE A 102 -1.29 7.71 28.03
CA ILE A 102 -0.83 6.38 27.62
C ILE A 102 0.61 6.16 28.08
N ARG A 103 1.50 7.15 27.90
CA ARG A 103 2.89 7.12 28.39
C ARG A 103 2.97 6.96 29.91
N SER A 104 2.13 7.69 30.65
CA SER A 104 2.09 7.60 32.12
C SER A 104 1.65 6.22 32.61
N LEU A 105 0.74 5.56 31.90
CA LEU A 105 0.25 4.23 32.23
C LEU A 105 1.27 3.14 31.93
N ILE A 106 1.92 3.22 30.77
CA ILE A 106 3.00 2.29 30.38
C ILE A 106 4.14 2.36 31.40
N SER A 107 4.62 3.58 31.71
CA SER A 107 5.73 3.76 32.66
C SER A 107 5.41 3.24 34.06
N ARG A 108 4.18 3.50 34.54
CA ARG A 108 3.70 2.97 35.81
C ARG A 108 3.63 1.44 35.83
N SER A 109 3.25 0.82 34.71
CA SER A 109 3.18 -0.64 34.60
C SER A 109 4.55 -1.30 34.51
N LEU A 110 5.55 -0.61 33.97
CA LEU A 110 6.92 -1.13 33.83
C LEU A 110 7.73 -1.06 35.13
N HIS A 111 7.36 -0.12 36.01
CA HIS A 111 8.02 0.12 37.30
C HIS A 111 7.32 -0.59 38.47
N ARG A 112 6.35 -1.47 38.18
CA ARG A 112 5.66 -2.29 39.18
C ARG A 112 6.20 -3.71 39.15
#